data_AF-F5L305-F1
#
_entry.id   AF-F5L305-F1
#
_cell.length_a   1.000
_cell.length_b   1.000
_cell.length_c   1.000
_cell.angle_alpha   90.00
_cell.angle_beta   90.00
_cell.angle_gamma   90.00
#
_symmetry.space_group_name_H-M   'P 1'
#
loop_
_entity.id
_entity.type
_entity.pdbx_description
1 polymer ?
#
loop_
_entity_poly.entity_id
_entity_poly.type
_entity_poly.pdbx_seq_one_letter_code
_entity_poly.pdbx_strand_id
1 'polypeptide(L)'
;SQKYLDERTDSHPALFLSNRGQRMSVRSVQYLLEKHGVYPHQLRHTFITGLVRNNEDIAVIQSMSGHTSTKMIVRYSRPTEEDKLQAVEELWYKKQ
;
A
#
# COMPACT_ATOMS: atom_id res chain seq x y z
N SER A 1 -14.65 2.73 4.77
CA SER A 1 -15.40 1.45 4.75
C SER A 1 -16.64 1.52 5.62
N GLN A 2 -16.61 2.16 6.80
CA GLN A 2 -17.76 2.27 7.70
C GLN A 2 -19.05 2.73 6.99
N LYS A 3 -18.99 3.85 6.26
CA LYS A 3 -20.12 4.35 5.47
C LYS A 3 -20.74 3.31 4.52
N TYR A 4 -19.92 2.47 3.87
CA TYR A 4 -20.41 1.42 2.99
C TYR A 4 -21.13 0.30 3.78
N LEU A 5 -20.63 -0.04 4.97
CA LEU A 5 -21.28 -1.02 5.84
C LEU A 5 -22.60 -0.48 6.41
N ASP A 6 -22.67 0.81 6.71
CA ASP A 6 -23.89 1.45 7.24
C ASP A 6 -25.02 1.49 6.19
N GLU A 7 -24.69 1.61 4.91
CA GLU A 7 -25.64 1.58 3.79
C GLU A 7 -26.07 0.15 3.39
N ARG A 8 -25.43 -0.87 3.97
CA ARG A 8 -25.61 -2.26 3.57
C ARG A 8 -26.82 -2.90 4.26
N THR A 9 -27.67 -3.55 3.48
CA THR A 9 -28.91 -4.20 3.97
C THR A 9 -28.86 -5.73 3.94
N ASP A 10 -27.81 -6.30 3.37
CA ASP A 10 -27.61 -7.75 3.29
C ASP A 10 -26.70 -8.29 4.40
N SER A 11 -26.71 -9.61 4.59
CA SER A 11 -25.88 -10.32 5.58
C SER A 11 -24.74 -11.13 4.96
N HIS A 12 -24.31 -10.80 3.72
CA HIS A 12 -23.33 -11.61 3.00
C HIS A 12 -21.90 -11.43 3.58
N PRO A 13 -21.09 -12.50 3.75
CA PRO A 13 -19.82 -12.42 4.49
C PRO A 13 -18.70 -11.65 3.76
N ALA A 14 -18.74 -11.52 2.43
CA ALA A 14 -17.77 -10.72 1.71
C ALA A 14 -17.89 -9.22 2.05
N LEU A 15 -16.76 -8.53 2.25
CA LEU A 15 -16.76 -7.10 2.53
C LEU A 15 -17.32 -6.28 1.36
N PHE A 16 -16.97 -6.61 0.11
CA PHE A 16 -17.45 -5.87 -1.07
C PHE A 16 -18.28 -6.78 -1.99
N LEU A 17 -19.43 -6.26 -2.40
CA LEU A 17 -20.34 -6.92 -3.32
C LEU A 17 -20.40 -6.23 -4.68
N SER A 18 -20.71 -7.00 -5.71
CA SER A 18 -21.10 -6.51 -7.03
C SER A 18 -22.55 -6.04 -7.02
N ASN A 19 -22.98 -5.37 -8.10
CA ASN A 19 -24.38 -4.94 -8.30
C ASN A 19 -25.39 -6.11 -8.34
N ARG A 20 -24.92 -7.37 -8.39
CA ARG A 20 -25.74 -8.59 -8.30
C ARG A 20 -25.81 -9.17 -6.88
N GLY A 21 -25.28 -8.47 -5.87
CA GLY A 21 -25.25 -8.93 -4.48
C GLY A 21 -24.26 -10.06 -4.20
N GLN A 22 -23.36 -10.36 -5.13
CA GLN A 22 -22.35 -11.43 -5.01
C GLN A 22 -20.97 -10.86 -4.69
N ARG A 23 -20.08 -11.65 -4.09
CA ARG A 23 -18.67 -11.29 -3.88
C ARG A 23 -18.07 -10.68 -5.13
N MET A 24 -17.47 -9.49 -4.99
CA MET A 24 -16.82 -8.82 -6.11
C MET A 24 -15.63 -9.64 -6.63
N SER A 25 -15.59 -9.85 -7.95
CA SER A 25 -14.48 -10.56 -8.60
C SER A 25 -13.26 -9.65 -8.78
N VAL A 26 -12.06 -10.24 -8.86
CA VAL A 26 -10.83 -9.51 -9.19
C VAL A 26 -10.95 -8.76 -10.52
N ARG A 27 -11.54 -9.40 -11.54
CA ARG A 27 -11.74 -8.80 -12.87
C ARG A 27 -12.66 -7.58 -12.82
N SER A 28 -13.70 -7.61 -11.98
CA SER A 28 -14.60 -6.47 -11.79
C SER A 28 -13.86 -5.27 -11.19
N VAL A 29 -12.99 -5.50 -10.20
CA VAL A 29 -12.16 -4.43 -9.61
C VAL A 29 -11.20 -3.86 -10.65
N GLN A 30 -10.53 -4.72 -11.42
CA GLN A 30 -9.61 -4.30 -12.48
C GLN A 30 -10.31 -3.42 -13.52
N TYR A 31 -11.47 -3.85 -14.02
CA TYR A 31 -12.26 -3.10 -14.98
C TYR A 31 -12.74 -1.75 -14.42
N LEU A 32 -13.17 -1.72 -13.15
CA LEU A 32 -13.57 -0.49 -12.49
C LEU A 32 -12.42 0.52 -12.44
N LEU A 33 -11.23 0.07 -12.05
CA LEU A 33 -10.04 0.91 -11.97
C LEU A 33 -9.57 1.38 -13.37
N GLU A 34 -9.60 0.48 -14.35
CA GLU A 34 -9.24 0.79 -15.73
C GLU A 34 -10.11 1.90 -16.34
N LYS A 35 -11.41 1.92 -16.01
CA LYS A 35 -12.32 3.01 -16.38
C LYS A 35 -11.87 4.39 -15.87
N HIS A 36 -11.11 4.42 -14.78
CA HIS A 36 -10.52 5.63 -14.21
C HIS A 36 -9.05 5.83 -14.63
N GLY A 37 -8.55 5.05 -15.60
CA GLY A 37 -7.19 5.15 -16.12
C GLY A 37 -6.12 4.67 -15.14
N VAL A 38 -6.49 3.88 -14.13
CA VAL A 38 -5.58 3.37 -13.10
C VAL A 38 -5.62 1.84 -13.02
N TYR A 39 -4.52 1.24 -12.59
CA TYR A 39 -4.41 -0.21 -12.42
C TYR A 39 -4.11 -0.57 -10.95
N PRO A 40 -4.55 -1.76 -10.46
CA PRO A 40 -4.30 -2.18 -9.07
C PRO A 40 -2.82 -2.08 -8.67
N HIS A 41 -1.91 -2.47 -9.56
CA HIS A 41 -0.47 -2.41 -9.30
C HIS A 41 0.04 -0.97 -9.15
N GLN A 42 -0.50 0.00 -9.88
CA GLN A 42 -0.12 1.41 -9.71
C GLN A 42 -0.52 1.93 -8.33
N LEU A 43 -1.72 1.61 -7.87
CA LEU A 43 -2.16 2.00 -6.52
C LEU A 43 -1.24 1.39 -5.45
N ARG A 44 -0.88 0.11 -5.60
CA ARG A 44 0.09 -0.57 -4.72
C ARG A 44 1.47 0.09 -4.77
N HIS A 45 1.96 0.45 -5.95
CA HIS A 45 3.24 1.13 -6.10
C HIS A 45 3.22 2.50 -5.42
N THR A 46 2.17 3.29 -5.61
CA THR A 46 2.00 4.59 -4.96
C THR A 46 1.97 4.44 -3.45
N PHE A 47 1.23 3.45 -2.93
CA PHE A 47 1.18 3.17 -1.49
C PHE A 47 2.55 2.82 -0.92
N ILE A 48 3.26 1.85 -1.51
CA ILE A 48 4.60 1.43 -1.05
C ILE A 48 5.60 2.59 -1.17
N THR A 49 5.60 3.31 -2.29
CA THR A 49 6.49 4.46 -2.50
C THR A 49 6.24 5.55 -1.45
N GLY A 50 4.99 5.79 -1.10
CA GLY A 50 4.63 6.73 -0.03
C GLY A 50 5.20 6.34 1.32
N LEU A 51 5.04 5.07 1.72
CA LEU A 51 5.62 4.58 2.98
C LEU A 51 7.14 4.69 3.00
N VAL A 52 7.79 4.31 1.90
CA VAL A 52 9.25 4.40 1.78
C VAL A 52 9.73 5.85 1.85
N ARG A 53 9.06 6.78 1.17
CA ARG A 53 9.40 8.22 1.22
C ARG A 53 9.15 8.87 2.58
N ASN A 54 8.26 8.29 3.38
CA ASN A 54 8.01 8.72 4.75
C ASN A 54 8.98 8.05 5.75
N ASN A 55 10.03 7.36 5.28
CA ASN A 55 11.00 6.64 6.11
C ASN A 55 10.37 5.62 7.07
N GLU A 56 9.27 4.98 6.66
CA GLU A 56 8.65 3.90 7.42
C GLU A 56 9.55 2.65 7.45
N ASP A 57 9.47 1.89 8.55
CA ASP A 57 10.27 0.66 8.72
C ASP A 57 9.95 -0.36 7.61
N ILE A 58 11.00 -0.89 6.97
CA ILE A 58 10.89 -1.89 5.90
C ILE A 58 10.07 -3.11 6.34
N ALA A 59 10.17 -3.55 7.60
CA ALA A 59 9.37 -4.65 8.13
C ALA A 59 7.88 -4.29 8.20
N VAL A 60 7.55 -3.04 8.57
CA VAL A 60 6.18 -2.52 8.55
C VAL A 60 5.66 -2.49 7.11
N ILE A 61 6.43 -1.91 6.19
CA ILE A 61 6.09 -1.86 4.76
C ILE A 61 5.87 -3.25 4.19
N GLN A 62 6.72 -4.22 4.55
CA GLN A 62 6.62 -5.61 4.11
C GLN A 62 5.36 -6.28 4.64
N SER A 63 5.00 -6.05 5.90
CA SER A 63 3.77 -6.60 6.48
C SER A 63 2.51 -6.04 5.81
N MET A 64 2.46 -4.72 5.57
CA MET A 64 1.32 -4.04 4.96
C MET A 64 1.17 -4.33 3.47
N SER A 65 2.29 -4.47 2.77
CA SER A 65 2.27 -4.85 1.36
C SER A 65 1.87 -6.33 1.22
N GLY A 66 2.26 -7.21 2.14
CA GLY A 66 1.90 -8.62 2.12
C GLY A 66 2.76 -9.40 1.12
N HIS A 67 3.55 -10.36 1.64
CA HIS A 67 4.45 -11.29 0.94
C HIS A 67 5.35 -10.70 -0.18
N THR A 68 5.44 -9.39 -0.34
CA THR A 68 6.36 -8.77 -1.29
C THR A 68 7.78 -8.88 -0.76
N SER A 69 8.69 -9.31 -1.64
CA SER A 69 10.09 -9.48 -1.24
C SER A 69 10.70 -8.14 -0.83
N THR A 70 11.61 -8.18 0.15
CA THR A 70 12.40 -7.02 0.59
C THR A 70 13.15 -6.39 -0.60
N LYS A 71 13.58 -7.21 -1.57
CA LYS A 71 14.19 -6.74 -2.84
C LYS A 71 13.28 -5.78 -3.62
N MET A 72 11.97 -6.00 -3.61
CA MET A 72 11.02 -5.12 -4.27
C MET A 72 10.93 -3.77 -3.54
N ILE A 73 10.91 -3.78 -2.20
CA ILE A 73 10.81 -2.57 -1.37
C ILE A 73 12.07 -1.70 -1.56
N VAL A 74 13.26 -2.30 -1.53
CA VAL A 74 14.55 -1.61 -1.72
C VAL A 74 14.61 -0.87 -3.06
N ARG A 75 13.95 -1.36 -4.12
CA ARG A 75 13.86 -0.65 -5.42
C ARG A 75 13.18 0.72 -5.29
N TYR A 76 12.25 0.89 -4.35
CA TYR A 76 11.57 2.17 -4.10
C TYR A 76 12.37 3.09 -3.19
N SER A 77 13.35 2.57 -2.45
CA SER A 77 14.11 3.32 -1.45
C SER A 77 15.13 4.26 -2.06
N ARG A 78 15.71 3.95 -3.23
CA ARG A 78 16.77 4.72 -3.93
C ARG A 78 17.43 5.81 -3.04
N PRO A 79 18.12 5.39 -1.96
CA PRO A 79 18.65 6.35 -1.00
C PRO A 79 19.70 7.21 -1.71
N THR A 80 19.62 8.52 -1.55
CA THR A 80 20.64 9.44 -2.06
C THR A 80 21.88 9.39 -1.16
N GLU A 81 22.98 10.02 -1.58
CA GLU A 81 24.15 10.14 -0.71
C GLU A 81 23.86 11.02 0.52
N GLU A 82 22.98 12.02 0.38
CA GLU A 82 22.52 12.84 1.49
C GLU A 82 21.76 12.02 2.54
N ASP A 83 20.87 11.11 2.13
CA ASP A 83 20.13 10.23 3.05
C ASP A 83 21.08 9.39 3.93
N LYS A 84 22.21 8.94 3.35
CA LYS A 84 23.23 8.18 4.08
C LYS A 84 23.99 9.05 5.07
N LEU A 85 24.36 10.27 4.67
CA LEU A 85 25.08 11.21 5.53
C LEU A 85 24.22 11.61 6.73
N GLN A 86 22.96 11.93 6.50
CA GLN A 86 22.01 12.26 7.55
C GLN A 86 21.83 11.08 8.53
N ALA A 87 21.71 9.85 8.04
CA ALA A 87 21.59 8.67 8.90
C ALA A 87 22.82 8.47 9.81
N VAL A 88 24.02 8.78 9.31
CA VAL A 88 25.25 8.75 10.10
C VAL A 88 25.24 9.87 11.13
N GLU A 89 24.90 11.11 10.76
CA GLU A 89 24.82 12.25 11.68
C GLU A 89 23.82 12.00 12.82
N GLU A 90 22.62 11.50 12.52
CA GLU A 90 21.60 11.18 13.53
C GLU A 90 22.09 10.13 14.54
N LEU A 91 22.87 9.13 14.10
CA LEU A 91 23.49 8.15 14.97
C LEU A 91 24.50 8.78 15.93
N TRP A 92 25.24 9.80 15.49
CA TRP A 92 26.19 10.51 16.34
C TRP A 92 25.49 11.41 17.36
N TYR A 93 24.43 12.11 16.97
CA TYR A 93 23.66 12.97 17.88
C TYR A 93 22.86 12.19 18.93
N LYS A 94 22.32 11.01 18.61
CA LYS A 94 21.60 10.17 19.58
C LYS A 94 22.48 9.49 20.64
N LYS A 95 23.81 9.53 20.47
CA LYS A 95 24.76 8.79 21.32
C LYS A 95 25.42 9.67 22.40
N GLN A 96 25.13 10.97 22.42
CA GLN A 96 25.46 11.91 23.51
C GLN A 96 24.27 12.10 24.43
#